data_AF-A0A5S9M459-F1
#
_entry.id   AF-A0A5S9M459-F1
#
_cell.length_a   1.000
_cell.length_b   1.000
_cell.length_c   1.000
_cell.angle_alpha   90.00
_cell.angle_beta   90.00
_cell.angle_gamma   90.00
#
_symmetry.space_group_name_H-M   'P 1'
#
loop_
_entity.id
_entity.type
_entity.pdbx_description
1 polymer ?
#
loop_
_entity_poly.entity_id
_entity_poly.type
_entity_poly.pdbx_seq_one_letter_code
_entity_poly.pdbx_strand_id
1 'polypeptide(L)'
;MPERQPYSGEMVFTAFSGSHQDAISKGMKYRKENKVDKWDVPYIPVDPVDLGRNYQADVIRINSQSGKGGIGYILETNYGIQLPYQMNEAMGYEAKKESI
;
A
#
# COMPACT_ATOMS: atom_id res chain seq x y z
N MET A 1 -8.53 -17.49 13.58
CA MET A 1 -9.80 -16.74 13.42
C MET A 1 -10.18 -16.75 11.95
N PRO A 2 -11.47 -16.61 11.59
CA PRO A 2 -11.86 -16.41 10.20
C PRO A 2 -11.11 -15.21 9.60
N GLU A 3 -10.62 -15.34 8.37
CA GLU A 3 -9.76 -14.32 7.76
C GLU A 3 -10.44 -12.96 7.55
N ARG A 4 -11.78 -12.95 7.48
CA ARG A 4 -12.61 -11.75 7.30
C ARG A 4 -13.34 -11.34 8.58
N GLN A 5 -12.97 -11.91 9.72
CA GLN A 5 -13.53 -11.53 11.01
C GLN A 5 -13.30 -10.04 11.25
N PRO A 6 -14.34 -9.23 11.53
CA PRO A 6 -14.18 -7.79 11.72
C PRO A 6 -13.05 -7.46 12.70
N TYR A 7 -12.20 -6.49 12.32
CA TYR A 7 -11.06 -5.95 13.08
C TYR A 7 -9.92 -6.92 13.42
N SER A 8 -10.15 -8.23 13.33
CA SER A 8 -9.26 -9.25 13.88
C SER A 8 -8.83 -10.32 12.86
N GLY A 9 -9.51 -10.40 11.72
CA GLY A 9 -9.12 -11.23 10.59
C GLY A 9 -7.87 -10.69 9.89
N GLU A 10 -7.10 -11.56 9.26
CA GLU A 10 -5.86 -11.20 8.54
C GLU A 10 -6.12 -10.27 7.34
N MET A 11 -7.30 -10.35 6.70
CA MET A 11 -7.58 -9.62 5.46
C MET A 11 -8.33 -8.29 5.65
N VAL A 12 -8.68 -7.90 6.88
CA VAL A 12 -9.63 -6.80 7.10
C VAL A 12 -9.08 -5.41 6.79
N PHE A 13 -7.75 -5.26 6.76
CA PHE A 13 -7.09 -4.01 6.40
C PHE A 13 -6.38 -4.08 5.04
N THR A 14 -6.52 -5.20 4.32
CA THR A 14 -5.81 -5.44 3.06
C THR A 14 -6.51 -4.83 1.86
N ALA A 15 -5.78 -4.03 1.08
CA ALA A 15 -6.23 -3.51 -0.20
C ALA A 15 -5.63 -4.31 -1.36
N PHE A 16 -6.47 -5.03 -2.10
CA PHE A 16 -6.04 -5.80 -3.30
C PHE A 16 -6.10 -4.99 -4.60
N SER A 17 -6.89 -3.92 -4.64
CA SER A 17 -7.00 -3.04 -5.81
C SER A 17 -5.92 -1.96 -5.79
N GLY A 18 -5.25 -1.72 -6.92
CA GLY A 18 -4.28 -0.64 -7.06
C GLY A 18 -4.88 0.75 -6.79
N SER A 19 -6.14 0.98 -7.14
CA SER A 19 -6.83 2.26 -6.84
C SER A 19 -7.06 2.46 -5.34
N HIS A 20 -7.36 1.39 -4.59
CA HIS A 20 -7.48 1.45 -3.14
C HIS A 20 -6.11 1.69 -2.50
N GLN A 21 -5.07 0.99 -2.97
CA GLN A 21 -3.69 1.17 -2.50
C GLN A 21 -3.21 2.62 -2.70
N ASP A 22 -3.46 3.21 -3.87
CA ASP A 22 -3.11 4.61 -4.17
C ASP A 22 -3.84 5.59 -3.24
N ALA A 23 -5.15 5.42 -3.06
CA ALA A 23 -5.95 6.28 -2.17
C ALA A 23 -5.49 6.18 -0.70
N ILE A 24 -5.20 4.98 -0.22
CA ILE A 24 -4.66 4.75 1.12
C ILE A 24 -3.29 5.41 1.26
N SER A 25 -2.39 5.22 0.29
CA SER A 25 -1.04 5.82 0.30
C SER A 25 -1.10 7.34 0.38
N LYS A 26 -1.98 7.97 -0.42
CA LYS A 26 -2.22 9.42 -0.38
C LYS A 26 -2.76 9.90 0.97
N GLY A 27 -3.72 9.18 1.55
CA GLY A 27 -4.26 9.48 2.88
C GLY A 27 -3.17 9.40 3.96
N MET A 28 -2.40 8.31 3.97
CA MET A 28 -1.29 8.12 4.92
C MET A 28 -0.22 9.22 4.78
N LYS A 29 0.13 9.60 3.55
CA LYS A 29 1.08 10.70 3.28
C LYS A 29 0.56 12.04 3.79
N TYR A 30 -0.70 12.36 3.48
CA TYR A 30 -1.33 13.60 3.93
C TYR A 30 -1.33 13.72 5.46
N ARG A 31 -1.66 12.64 6.17
CA ARG A 31 -1.62 12.59 7.64
C ARG A 31 -0.23 12.88 8.20
N LYS A 32 0.81 12.29 7.61
CA LYS A 32 2.21 12.48 8.02
C LYS A 32 2.66 13.94 7.86
N GLU A 33 2.24 14.60 6.79
CA GLU A 33 2.60 15.99 6.48
C GLU A 33 1.81 17.00 7.32
N ASN A 34 0.52 16.75 7.56
CA ASN A 34 -0.40 17.71 8.16
C ASN A 34 -0.71 17.46 9.65
N LYS A 35 -0.16 16.40 10.24
CA LYS A 35 -0.38 16.02 11.66
C LYS A 35 -1.87 15.98 12.01
N VAL A 36 -2.66 15.24 11.24
CA VAL A 36 -4.11 15.18 11.39
C VAL A 36 -4.48 14.35 12.64
N ASP A 37 -5.18 14.96 13.59
CA ASP A 37 -5.58 14.31 14.85
C ASP A 37 -6.63 13.19 14.66
N LYS A 38 -7.59 13.37 13.74
CA LYS A 38 -8.69 12.41 13.51
C LYS A 38 -8.35 11.48 12.35
N TRP A 39 -8.68 10.20 12.47
CA TRP A 39 -8.49 9.22 11.40
C TRP A 39 -9.31 9.56 10.15
N ASP A 40 -8.66 9.61 8.98
CA ASP A 40 -9.23 10.07 7.71
C ASP A 40 -8.72 9.31 6.47
N VAL A 41 -8.10 8.14 6.66
CA VAL A 41 -7.55 7.35 5.55
C VAL A 41 -8.67 6.63 4.80
N PRO A 42 -8.78 6.78 3.46
CA PRO A 42 -9.81 6.09 2.68
C PRO A 42 -9.76 4.57 2.84
N TYR A 43 -10.93 3.92 2.86
CA TYR A 43 -11.11 2.46 2.90
C TYR A 43 -10.64 1.74 4.16
N ILE A 44 -9.96 2.43 5.08
CA ILE A 44 -9.57 1.89 6.39
C ILE A 44 -10.43 2.59 7.45
N PRO A 45 -11.31 1.89 8.18
CA PRO A 45 -12.27 2.53 9.07
C PRO A 45 -11.66 3.05 10.39
N VAL A 46 -10.51 2.51 10.80
CA VAL A 46 -9.83 2.82 12.06
C VAL A 46 -8.34 2.63 11.88
N ASP A 47 -7.53 3.36 12.65
CA ASP A 47 -6.09 3.14 12.66
C ASP A 47 -5.76 1.69 13.08
N PRO A 48 -5.12 0.87 12.23
CA PRO A 48 -4.69 -0.47 12.59
C PRO A 48 -3.74 -0.50 13.82
N VAL A 49 -2.95 0.56 14.06
CA VAL A 49 -2.05 0.63 15.21
C VAL A 49 -2.81 0.73 16.53
N ASP A 50 -3.97 1.37 16.54
CA ASP A 50 -4.86 1.40 17.72
C ASP A 50 -5.35 0.00 18.12
N LEU A 51 -5.28 -0.95 17.19
CA LEU A 51 -5.63 -2.35 17.37
C LEU A 51 -4.40 -3.27 17.51
N GLY A 52 -3.19 -2.71 17.60
CA GLY A 52 -1.93 -3.46 17.67
C GLY A 52 -1.52 -4.15 16.37
N ARG A 53 -1.98 -3.65 15.21
CA ARG A 53 -1.67 -4.17 13.87
C ARG A 53 -0.62 -3.32 13.16
N ASN A 54 0.05 -3.90 12.16
CA ASN A 54 1.12 -3.24 11.41
C ASN A 54 0.69 -2.92 9.97
N TYR A 55 0.84 -1.66 9.55
CA TYR A 55 0.41 -1.19 8.22
C TYR A 55 1.09 -1.92 7.04
N GLN A 56 2.40 -2.13 7.12
CA GLN A 56 3.20 -2.64 5.98
C GLN A 56 2.85 -4.09 5.61
N ALA A 57 2.50 -4.92 6.58
CA ALA A 57 2.17 -6.32 6.34
C ALA A 57 0.70 -6.50 5.92
N ASP A 58 -0.20 -5.71 6.51
CA ASP A 58 -1.64 -5.97 6.43
C ASP A 58 -2.33 -5.17 5.31
N VAL A 59 -1.78 -4.02 4.89
CA VAL A 59 -2.46 -3.09 3.96
C VAL A 59 -1.95 -3.18 2.53
N ILE A 60 -0.63 -3.31 2.34
CA ILE A 60 0.05 -3.30 1.05
C ILE A 60 0.61 -4.69 0.75
N ARG A 61 -0.27 -5.66 0.45
CA ARG A 61 0.19 -6.89 -0.20
C ARG A 61 0.35 -6.61 -1.70
N ILE A 62 1.60 -6.37 -2.12
CA ILE A 62 1.97 -6.40 -3.55
C ILE A 62 1.80 -7.86 -4.00
N ASN A 63 0.62 -8.21 -4.51
CA ASN A 63 0.50 -9.42 -5.30
C ASN A 63 1.14 -9.18 -6.67
N SER A 64 1.72 -10.22 -7.25
CA SER A 64 2.43 -10.22 -8.55
C SER A 64 1.58 -9.74 -9.75
N GLN A 65 0.32 -9.36 -9.52
CA GLN A 65 -0.58 -8.77 -10.52
C GLN A 65 -0.46 -7.23 -10.61
N SER A 66 0.06 -6.55 -9.58
CA SER A 66 0.25 -5.08 -9.57
C SER A 66 1.59 -4.65 -10.22
N GLY A 67 1.79 -5.05 -11.47
CA GLY A 67 3.07 -4.90 -12.16
C GLY A 67 3.52 -3.47 -12.51
N LYS A 68 2.75 -2.41 -12.21
CA LYS A 68 3.11 -1.02 -12.56
C LYS A 68 3.34 -0.09 -11.36
N GLY A 69 2.64 -0.32 -10.24
CA GLY A 69 2.77 0.50 -9.03
C GLY A 69 3.68 -0.10 -7.95
N GLY A 70 3.77 -1.44 -7.88
CA GLY A 70 4.53 -2.12 -6.83
C GLY A 70 6.03 -1.89 -6.89
N ILE A 71 6.60 -1.72 -8.10
CA ILE A 71 8.04 -1.53 -8.29
C ILE A 71 8.49 -0.16 -7.78
N GLY A 72 7.72 0.90 -8.06
CA GLY A 72 8.02 2.24 -7.53
C GLY A 72 8.04 2.24 -6.00
N TYR A 73 7.08 1.56 -5.36
CA TYR A 73 7.03 1.43 -3.90
C TYR A 73 8.21 0.64 -3.33
N ILE A 74 8.61 -0.47 -3.97
CA ILE A 74 9.78 -1.27 -3.53
C ILE A 74 11.06 -0.46 -3.67
N LEU A 75 11.22 0.27 -4.78
CA LEU A 75 12.37 1.14 -5.03
C LEU A 75 12.47 2.26 -3.99
N GLU A 76 11.36 2.88 -3.65
CA GLU A 76 11.32 3.92 -2.62
C GLU A 76 11.61 3.33 -1.23
N THR A 77 11.00 2.20 -0.88
CA THR A 77 11.08 1.61 0.47
C THR A 77 12.43 0.95 0.76
N ASN A 78 12.99 0.22 -0.22
CA ASN A 78 14.22 -0.56 -0.01
C ASN A 78 15.48 0.17 -0.48
N TYR A 79 15.35 1.08 -1.44
CA TYR A 79 16.49 1.75 -2.08
C TYR A 79 16.43 3.28 -1.99
N GLY A 80 15.36 3.86 -1.44
CA GLY A 80 15.19 5.32 -1.35
C GLY A 80 15.00 6.01 -2.70
N ILE A 81 14.68 5.26 -3.76
CA ILE A 81 14.56 5.77 -5.12
C ILE A 81 13.09 6.13 -5.39
N GLN A 82 12.82 7.43 -5.53
CA GLN A 82 11.51 7.91 -5.97
C GLN A 82 11.42 7.89 -7.49
N LEU A 83 10.67 6.92 -8.02
CA LEU A 83 10.50 6.80 -9.46
C LEU A 83 9.52 7.88 -9.97
N PRO A 84 9.88 8.67 -11.00
CA PRO A 84 8.95 9.58 -11.64
C PRO A 84 7.70 8.83 -12.15
N TYR A 85 6.52 9.42 -11.99
CA TYR A 85 5.26 8.76 -12.34
C TYR A 85 5.21 8.25 -13.79
N GLN A 86 5.80 9.00 -14.72
CA GLN A 86 5.89 8.63 -16.14
C GLN A 86 6.75 7.39 -16.38
N MET A 87 7.68 7.07 -15.48
CA MET A 87 8.59 5.93 -15.60
C MET A 87 8.05 4.65 -14.98
N ASN A 88 6.97 4.72 -14.18
CA ASN A 88 6.37 3.55 -13.52
C ASN A 88 5.97 2.46 -14.51
N GLU A 89 5.42 2.86 -15.66
CA GLU A 89 5.03 1.92 -16.70
C GLU A 89 6.23 1.24 -17.35
N ALA A 90 7.25 2.02 -17.74
CA ALA A 90 8.46 1.48 -18.35
C ALA A 90 9.21 0.52 -17.41
N MET A 91 9.38 0.90 -16.14
CA MET A 91 9.97 0.03 -15.11
C MET A 91 9.12 -1.23 -14.87
N GLY A 92 7.80 -1.10 -14.91
CA GLY A 92 6.88 -2.23 -14.84
C GLY A 92 7.06 -3.25 -15.95
N TYR A 93 7.33 -2.78 -17.17
CA TYR A 93 7.63 -3.65 -18.31
C TYR A 93 9.01 -4.31 -18.20
N GLU A 94 10.05 -3.56 -17.83
CA GLU A 94 11.41 -4.11 -17.72
C GLU A 94 11.53 -5.16 -16.62
N ALA A 95 10.96 -4.92 -15.43
CA ALA A 95 10.97 -5.89 -14.34
C ALA A 95 10.26 -7.20 -14.71
N LYS A 96 9.24 -7.15 -15.57
CA LYS A 96 8.55 -8.34 -16.08
C LYS A 96 9.36 -9.11 -17.12
N LYS A 97 10.16 -8.43 -17.95
CA LYS A 97 11.02 -9.09 -18.94
C LYS A 97 12.10 -9.94 -18.27
N GLU A 98 12.68 -9.43 -17.18
CA GLU A 98 13.73 -10.12 -16.41
C GLU A 98 13.19 -11.20 -15.47
N SER A 99 11.86 -11.30 -15.30
CA SER A 99 11.21 -12.30 -14.44
C SER A 99 10.81 -13.60 -15.17
N ILE A 100 11.31 -13.83 -16.38
CA ILE A 100 11.11 -15.05 -17.19
C ILE A 100 12.43 -15.83 -17.29
#